data_AF-A0A920J2T8-F1
#
_entry.id   AF-A0A920J2T8-F1
#
_cell.length_a   1.000
_cell.length_b   1.000
_cell.length_c   1.000
_cell.angle_alpha   90.00
_cell.angle_beta   90.00
_cell.angle_gamma   90.00
#
_symmetry.space_group_name_H-M   'P 1'
#
loop_
_entity.id
_entity.type
_entity.pdbx_description
1 polymer ?
#
loop_
_entity_poly.entity_id
_entity_poly.type
_entity_poly.pdbx_seq_one_letter_code
_entity_poly.pdbx_strand_id
1 'polypeptide(L)'
;MFPYKPKAIVFYCGSNDLAGLKTPEEVFSDFQYFLTAISQHLPEAKLFVIGVKPSPSREYQKNKQISLNNMIRNLSDTNDSLYFLDFKTFHAFNIRKS
;
A
#
# COMPACT_ATOMS: atom_id res chain seq x y z
N MET A 1 -0.84 -20.60 -6.73
CA MET A 1 -1.88 -20.60 -7.78
C MET A 1 -3.09 -19.85 -7.24
N PHE A 2 -3.43 -18.67 -7.77
CA PHE A 2 -4.55 -17.85 -7.27
C PHE A 2 -5.89 -18.41 -7.77
N PRO A 3 -6.79 -18.91 -6.90
CA PRO A 3 -8.03 -19.57 -7.32
C PRO A 3 -9.11 -18.60 -7.85
N TYR A 4 -8.89 -17.29 -7.72
CA TYR A 4 -9.82 -16.25 -8.11
C TYR A 4 -9.13 -15.23 -9.04
N LYS A 5 -9.91 -14.61 -9.93
CA LYS A 5 -9.50 -13.51 -10.81
C LYS A 5 -10.14 -12.19 -10.31
N PRO A 6 -9.67 -11.62 -9.19
CA PRO A 6 -10.24 -10.40 -8.67
C PRO A 6 -9.98 -9.23 -9.62
N LYS A 7 -10.96 -8.34 -9.76
CA LYS A 7 -10.80 -7.06 -10.46
C LYS A 7 -10.14 -5.99 -9.58
N ALA A 8 -10.22 -6.16 -8.26
CA ALA A 8 -9.63 -5.27 -7.28
C ALA A 8 -9.15 -6.03 -6.04
N ILE A 9 -8.05 -5.59 -5.46
CA ILE A 9 -7.46 -6.08 -4.22
C ILE A 9 -7.35 -4.88 -3.28
N VAL A 10 -7.87 -4.98 -2.06
CA VAL A 10 -7.68 -3.98 -1.02
C VAL A 10 -6.66 -4.52 -0.03
N PHE A 11 -5.55 -3.83 0.14
CA PHE A 11 -4.43 -4.23 0.97
C PHE A 11 -4.25 -3.23 2.11
N TYR A 12 -4.34 -3.72 3.34
CA TYR A 12 -4.11 -2.95 4.56
C TYR A 12 -3.14 -3.71 5.45
N CYS A 13 -1.87 -3.32 5.40
CA CYS A 13 -0.80 -3.90 6.19
C CYS A 13 0.22 -2.81 6.57
N GLY A 14 1.12 -3.08 7.52
CA GLY A 14 2.23 -2.17 7.84
C GLY A 14 2.25 -1.65 9.27
N SER A 15 1.13 -1.65 10.00
CA SER A 15 1.14 -1.24 11.41
C SER A 15 1.82 -2.28 12.32
N ASN A 16 1.68 -3.57 12.00
CA ASN A 16 2.26 -4.68 12.74
C ASN A 16 3.67 -5.03 12.23
N ASP A 17 3.94 -4.85 10.93
CA ASP A 17 5.25 -5.09 10.33
C ASP A 17 6.30 -4.09 10.83
N LEU A 18 5.92 -2.82 10.99
CA LEU A 18 6.75 -1.80 11.64
C LEU A 18 6.93 -2.05 13.15
N ALA A 19 6.01 -2.78 13.78
CA ALA A 19 6.14 -3.24 15.17
C ALA A 19 7.08 -4.45 15.31
N GLY A 20 7.31 -5.21 14.25
CA GLY A 20 8.25 -6.34 14.20
C GLY A 20 9.72 -5.96 13.97
N LEU A 21 10.14 -4.73 14.31
CA LEU A 21 11.50 -4.18 14.16
C LEU A 21 12.00 -3.92 12.73
N LYS A 22 11.24 -4.22 11.68
CA LYS A 22 11.64 -3.88 10.30
C LYS A 22 11.77 -2.37 10.08
N THR A 23 12.67 -1.97 9.19
CA THR A 23 12.74 -0.59 8.71
C THR A 23 11.66 -0.31 7.66
N PRO A 24 11.26 0.95 7.42
CA PRO A 24 10.34 1.30 6.34
C PRO A 24 10.77 0.74 4.98
N GLU A 25 12.07 0.69 4.72
CA GLU A 25 12.66 0.23 3.47
C GLU A 25 12.51 -1.29 3.30
N GLU A 26 12.69 -2.06 4.36
CA GLU A 26 12.45 -3.52 4.34
C GLU A 26 10.98 -3.83 4.07
N VAL A 27 10.07 -3.12 4.76
CA VAL A 27 8.63 -3.28 4.54
C VAL A 27 8.23 -2.85 3.12
N PHE A 28 8.85 -1.80 2.60
CA PHE A 28 8.60 -1.34 1.23
C PHE A 28 9.13 -2.34 0.18
N SER A 29 10.30 -2.94 0.41
CA SER A 29 10.85 -3.99 -0.45
C SER A 29 9.91 -5.20 -0.51
N ASP A 30 9.43 -5.68 0.65
CA ASP A 30 8.43 -6.76 0.72
C ASP A 30 7.14 -6.40 -0.04
N PHE A 31 6.69 -5.15 0.09
CA PHE A 31 5.55 -4.63 -0.66
C PHE A 31 5.79 -4.64 -2.18
N GLN A 32 6.99 -4.27 -2.65
CA GLN A 32 7.33 -4.34 -4.07
C GLN A 32 7.29 -5.77 -4.60
N TYR A 33 7.83 -6.75 -3.85
CA TYR A 33 7.72 -8.17 -4.22
C TYR A 33 6.26 -8.61 -4.35
N PHE A 34 5.41 -8.21 -3.41
CA PHE A 34 3.98 -8.48 -3.47
C PHE A 34 3.31 -7.85 -4.69
N LEU A 35 3.60 -6.58 -4.98
CA LEU A 35 3.08 -5.87 -6.15
C LEU A 35 3.52 -6.56 -7.45
N THR A 36 4.78 -6.96 -7.57
CA THR A 36 5.29 -7.72 -8.72
C THR A 36 4.55 -9.03 -8.89
N ALA A 37 4.31 -9.77 -7.81
CA ALA A 37 3.57 -11.03 -7.85
C ALA A 37 2.12 -10.80 -8.33
N ILE A 38 1.44 -9.74 -7.88
CA ILE A 38 0.11 -9.37 -8.37
C ILE A 38 0.17 -9.05 -9.87
N SER A 39 1.08 -8.18 -10.30
CA SER A 39 1.17 -7.78 -11.71
C SER A 39 1.42 -8.98 -12.65
N GLN A 40 2.19 -9.97 -12.20
CA GLN A 40 2.47 -11.18 -12.99
C GLN A 40 1.28 -12.15 -13.06
N HIS A 41 0.54 -12.33 -11.97
CA HIS A 41 -0.50 -13.35 -11.90
C HIS A 41 -1.90 -12.81 -12.15
N LEU A 42 -2.11 -11.52 -11.92
CA LEU A 42 -3.39 -10.80 -11.96
C LEU A 42 -3.21 -9.43 -12.63
N PRO A 43 -2.77 -9.38 -13.90
CA PRO A 43 -2.43 -8.11 -14.58
C PRO A 43 -3.60 -7.13 -14.71
N GLU A 44 -4.84 -7.63 -14.69
CA GLU A 44 -6.06 -6.82 -14.74
C GLU A 44 -6.51 -6.30 -13.36
N ALA A 45 -5.94 -6.82 -12.27
CA ALA A 45 -6.35 -6.44 -10.92
C ALA A 45 -5.80 -5.05 -10.56
N LYS A 46 -6.67 -4.24 -9.97
CA LYS A 46 -6.28 -2.96 -9.35
C LYS A 46 -5.97 -3.17 -7.86
N LEU A 47 -4.84 -2.68 -7.39
CA LEU A 47 -4.42 -2.78 -5.99
C LEU A 47 -4.67 -1.44 -5.28
N PHE A 48 -5.46 -1.47 -4.22
CA PHE A 48 -5.73 -0.33 -3.35
C PHE A 48 -5.01 -0.54 -2.02
N VAL A 49 -4.03 0.31 -1.71
CA VAL A 49 -3.26 0.22 -0.46
C VAL A 49 -3.72 1.29 0.50
N ILE A 50 -4.19 0.86 1.66
CA ILE A 50 -4.57 1.78 2.74
C ILE A 50 -3.31 2.11 3.55
N GLY A 51 -2.95 3.40 3.60
CA GLY A 51 -1.77 3.86 4.33
C GLY A 51 -1.83 3.54 5.82
N VAL A 52 -0.67 3.35 6.46
CA VAL A 52 -0.61 3.06 7.90
C VAL A 52 -1.16 4.24 8.69
N LYS A 53 -2.18 3.99 9.51
CA LYS A 53 -2.81 4.99 10.36
C LYS A 53 -1.88 5.38 11.52
N PRO A 54 -1.62 6.68 11.75
CA PRO A 54 -1.00 7.15 12.99
C PRO A 54 -1.91 6.81 14.17
N SER A 55 -1.37 6.09 15.15
CA SER A 55 -2.05 5.76 16.40
C SER A 55 -1.28 6.32 17.58
N PRO A 56 -1.95 6.95 18.59
CA PRO A 56 -1.28 7.40 19.81
C PRO A 56 -0.49 6.29 20.51
N SER A 57 -0.99 5.05 20.46
CA SER A 57 -0.30 3.87 21.02
C SER A 57 1.01 3.49 20.32
N ARG A 58 1.30 4.09 19.15
CA ARG A 58 2.49 3.82 18.32
C ARG A 58 3.16 5.11 17.85
N GLU A 59 3.04 6.20 18.63
CA GLU A 59 3.63 7.50 18.29
C GLU A 59 5.14 7.42 18.05
N TYR A 60 5.85 6.55 18.78
CA TYR A 60 7.28 6.30 18.61
C TYR A 60 7.65 5.77 17.20
N GLN A 61 6.68 5.25 16.44
CA GLN A 61 6.87 4.76 15.07
C GLN A 61 6.39 5.73 13.99
N LYS A 62 5.84 6.90 14.39
CA LYS A 62 5.18 7.83 13.46
C LYS A 62 6.05 8.21 12.26
N ASN A 63 7.33 8.49 12.48
CA ASN A 63 8.24 8.84 11.38
C ASN A 63 8.44 7.66 10.42
N LYS A 64 8.53 6.43 10.94
CA LYS A 64 8.60 5.21 10.11
C LYS A 64 7.33 5.01 9.29
N GLN A 65 6.16 5.21 9.92
CA GLN A 65 4.86 5.09 9.26
C GLN A 65 4.70 6.14 8.15
N ILE A 66 5.08 7.39 8.41
CA ILE A 66 5.08 8.47 7.41
C ILE A 66 6.03 8.15 6.26
N SER A 67 7.25 7.67 6.55
CA SER A 67 8.22 7.29 5.53
C SER A 67 7.66 6.21 4.61
N LEU A 68 7.16 5.09 5.18
CA LEU A 68 6.56 4.00 4.42
C LEU A 68 5.37 4.48 3.57
N ASN A 69 4.47 5.26 4.15
CA ASN A 69 3.31 5.81 3.44
C ASN A 69 3.74 6.69 2.26
N ASN A 70 4.79 7.50 2.41
CA ASN A 70 5.31 8.32 1.33
C ASN A 70 5.95 7.48 0.22
N MET A 71 6.71 6.44 0.57
CA MET A 71 7.31 5.53 -0.43
C MET A 71 6.22 4.83 -1.27
N ILE A 72 5.16 4.33 -0.62
CA ILE A 72 4.04 3.68 -1.32
C ILE A 72 3.26 4.69 -2.16
N ARG A 73 3.01 5.91 -1.65
CA ARG A 73 2.33 6.97 -2.41
C ARG A 73 3.11 7.31 -3.68
N ASN A 74 4.40 7.57 -3.56
CA ASN A 74 5.26 7.90 -4.71
C ASN A 74 5.28 6.76 -5.74
N LEU A 75 5.28 5.50 -5.29
CA LEU A 75 5.17 4.35 -6.19
C LEU A 75 3.81 4.31 -6.90
N SER A 76 2.72 4.64 -6.20
CA SER A 76 1.38 4.70 -6.81
C SER A 76 1.26 5.78 -7.89
N ASP A 77 1.98 6.89 -7.75
CA ASP A 77 1.98 7.98 -8.75
C ASP A 77 2.60 7.57 -10.09
N THR A 78 3.34 6.45 -10.12
CA THR A 78 4.03 5.93 -11.31
C THR A 78 3.51 4.57 -11.77
N ASN A 79 2.45 4.04 -11.13
CA ASN A 79 1.90 2.72 -11.43
C ASN A 79 0.37 2.78 -11.52
N ASP A 80 -0.15 2.68 -12.75
CA ASP A 80 -1.58 2.79 -13.06
C ASP A 80 -2.48 1.70 -12.44
N SER A 81 -1.89 0.63 -11.91
CA SER A 81 -2.61 -0.44 -11.24
C SER A 81 -2.51 -0.37 -9.72
N LEU A 82 -1.84 0.63 -9.17
CA LEU A 82 -1.68 0.85 -7.73
C LEU A 82 -2.32 2.18 -7.31
N TYR A 83 -3.17 2.13 -6.30
CA TYR A 83 -3.85 3.29 -5.72
C TYR A 83 -3.52 3.37 -4.23
N PHE A 84 -2.92 4.49 -3.80
CA PHE A 84 -2.70 4.75 -2.38
C PHE A 84 -3.89 5.51 -1.77
N LEU A 85 -4.44 4.98 -0.68
CA LEU A 85 -5.55 5.55 0.06
C LEU A 85 -5.03 6.12 1.38
N ASP A 86 -5.04 7.44 1.50
CA ASP A 86 -4.66 8.14 2.72
C ASP A 86 -5.85 8.29 3.67
N PHE A 87 -5.66 7.97 4.95
CA PHE A 87 -6.66 8.19 6.00
C PHE A 87 -6.99 9.67 6.22
N LYS A 88 -6.10 10.61 5.84
CA LYS A 88 -6.39 12.04 5.95
C LYS A 88 -7.31 12.57 4.86
N THR A 89 -7.49 11.81 3.77
CA THR A 89 -8.13 12.31 2.56
C THR A 89 -9.27 11.39 2.19
N PHE A 90 -10.40 11.51 2.90
CA PHE A 90 -11.70 11.06 2.40
C PHE A 90 -12.22 12.04 1.32
N HIS A 91 -11.37 12.40 0.36
CA HIS A 91 -11.74 13.24 -0.78
C HIS A 91 -11.17 12.62 -2.05
N ALA A 92 -12.12 12.21 -2.91
CA ALA A 92 -11.96 11.86 -4.31
C ALA A 92 -11.22 10.55 -4.63
N PHE A 93 -11.96 9.43 -4.48
CA PHE A 93 -11.95 8.40 -5.52
C PHE A 93 -12.42 9.06 -6.83
N ASN A 94 -11.52 9.70 -7.58
CA ASN A 94 -11.80 10.11 -8.95
C ASN A 94 -11.18 9.07 -9.89
N ILE A 95 -11.89 7.96 -10.05
CA ILE A 95 -11.60 6.97 -11.10
C ILE A 95 -11.96 7.66 -12.43
N ARG A 96 -11.02 8.42 -13.00
CA ARG A 96 -11.13 8.82 -14.40
C ARG A 96 -10.66 7.65 -15.25
N LYS A 97 -11.62 6.88 -15.75
CA LYS A 97 -11.44 6.06 -16.95
C LYS A 97 -11.38 7.00 -18.16
N SER A 98 -10.31 6.91 -18.94
CA SER A 98 -10.30 7.21 -20.37
C SER A 98 -9.58 6.10 -21.08
#